data_AF-A0A8B3M6S0-F1
#
_entry.id   AF-A0A8B3M6S0-F1
#
_cell.length_a   1.000
_cell.length_b   1.000
_cell.length_c   1.000
_cell.angle_alpha   90.00
_cell.angle_beta   90.00
_cell.angle_gamma   90.00
#
_symmetry.space_group_name_H-M   'P 1'
#
loop_
_entity.id
_entity.type
_entity.pdbx_description
1 polymer ?
#
loop_
_entity_poly.entity_id
_entity_poly.type
_entity_poly.pdbx_seq_one_letter_code
_entity_poly.pdbx_strand_id
1 'polypeptide(L)'
;MSKYTELITNYHATKPLFFDHIDLSTRPLIDVSSTMSGLVTAFDIDTAVGVQLDILGLWIGRSRIVSQPISGVYFSWDTDGLGYDQGIWQGPYDPDSGYTTLSDETYRIILKAKIAINNWDGRNDSLPPILDAATAGSGLRMQIVDNQDMTISVWVFPETDISDVSLELIAAIKQGYLTVKSAGVWAGDVETPSVETPSEGSKFFGFDMDNEYIGGFDVGAWGTIL
;
A
#
# COMPACT_ATOMS: atom_id res chain seq x y z
N MET A 1 25.72 10.47 26.07
CA MET A 1 26.88 11.20 26.59
C MET A 1 27.19 12.28 25.57
N SER A 2 27.19 13.55 25.99
CA SER A 2 27.42 14.68 25.09
C SER A 2 28.86 14.70 24.54
N LYS A 3 29.06 14.95 23.24
CA LYS A 3 30.42 15.09 22.67
C LYS A 3 31.26 16.18 23.36
N TYR A 4 30.61 17.12 24.05
CA TYR A 4 31.28 18.21 24.76
C TYR A 4 31.87 17.77 26.11
N THR A 5 31.44 16.64 26.68
CA THR A 5 32.06 16.13 27.91
C THR A 5 33.48 15.59 27.66
N GLU A 6 33.81 15.22 26.42
CA GLU A 6 35.15 14.81 26.02
C GLU A 6 36.15 15.98 25.99
N LEU A 7 35.65 17.22 25.93
CA LEU A 7 36.46 18.45 25.92
C LEU A 7 36.73 19.00 27.33
N ILE A 8 36.32 18.27 28.39
CA ILE A 8 36.58 18.67 29.76
C ILE A 8 38.08 18.59 30.05
N THR A 9 38.66 19.71 30.49
CA THR A 9 40.08 19.77 30.87
C THR A 9 40.42 18.78 31.99
N ASN A 10 41.65 18.26 32.00
CA ASN A 10 42.13 17.29 33.00
C ASN A 10 41.88 17.70 34.47
N TYR A 11 41.87 19.01 34.76
CA TYR A 11 41.64 19.51 36.11
C TYR A 11 40.22 19.19 36.63
N HIS A 12 39.23 19.17 35.74
CA HIS A 12 37.83 18.92 36.08
C HIS A 12 37.32 17.52 35.67
N ALA A 13 38.12 16.74 34.93
CA ALA A 13 37.72 15.44 34.38
C ALA A 13 37.29 14.40 35.43
N THR A 14 37.81 14.49 36.67
CA THR A 14 37.47 13.57 37.77
C THR A 14 36.36 14.10 38.69
N LYS A 15 35.76 15.26 38.38
CA LYS A 15 34.74 15.91 39.22
C LYS A 15 33.34 15.58 38.69
N PRO A 16 32.58 14.66 39.32
CA PRO A 16 31.32 14.16 38.77
C PRO A 16 30.26 15.25 38.60
N LEU A 17 30.10 16.16 39.58
CA LEU A 17 29.13 17.26 39.48
C LEU A 17 29.43 18.24 38.34
N PHE A 18 30.71 18.42 37.99
CA PHE A 18 31.10 19.27 36.87
C PHE A 18 30.76 18.58 35.54
N PHE A 19 31.06 17.29 35.43
CA PHE A 19 30.68 16.47 34.28
C PHE A 19 29.17 16.50 34.04
N ASP A 20 28.37 16.23 35.09
CA ASP A 20 26.92 16.20 35.02
C ASP A 20 26.33 17.57 34.64
N HIS A 21 26.92 18.67 35.15
CA HIS A 21 26.49 20.01 34.79
C HIS A 21 26.71 20.32 33.30
N ILE A 22 27.85 19.93 32.74
CA ILE A 22 28.15 20.11 31.32
C ILE A 22 27.28 19.20 30.45
N ASP A 23 27.09 17.92 30.81
CA ASP A 23 26.18 17.02 30.08
C ASP A 23 24.75 17.56 30.10
N LEU A 24 24.23 17.95 31.27
CA LEU A 24 22.88 18.52 31.40
C LEU A 24 22.69 19.79 30.55
N SER A 25 23.70 20.66 30.50
CA SER A 25 23.63 21.92 29.75
C SER A 25 23.72 21.71 28.23
N THR A 26 24.49 20.72 27.79
CA THR A 26 24.81 20.52 26.36
C THR A 26 23.96 19.46 25.69
N ARG A 27 23.44 18.47 26.45
CA ARG A 27 22.63 17.38 25.92
C ARG A 27 21.36 17.84 25.21
N PRO A 28 20.54 18.78 25.73
CA PRO A 28 19.36 19.26 25.01
C PRO A 28 19.71 19.90 23.66
N LEU A 29 20.85 20.60 23.58
CA LEU A 29 21.30 21.24 22.33
C LEU A 29 21.74 20.19 21.30
N ILE A 30 22.41 19.13 21.74
CA ILE A 30 22.77 18.00 20.86
C ILE A 30 21.52 17.26 20.42
N ASP A 31 20.60 16.98 21.33
CA ASP A 31 19.36 16.26 21.03
C ASP A 31 18.55 17.04 19.99
N VAL A 32 18.39 18.36 20.17
CA VAL A 32 17.74 19.24 19.16
C VAL A 32 18.47 19.21 17.83
N SER A 33 19.81 19.34 17.82
CA SER A 33 20.59 19.31 16.58
C SER A 33 20.47 17.96 15.87
N SER A 34 20.44 16.87 16.61
CA SER A 34 20.27 15.51 16.10
C SER A 34 18.89 15.33 15.50
N THR A 35 17.84 15.75 16.23
CA THR A 35 16.45 15.71 15.74
C THR A 35 16.28 16.56 14.48
N MET A 36 16.83 17.78 14.44
CA MET A 36 16.76 18.65 13.26
C MET A 36 17.48 18.03 12.06
N SER A 37 18.64 17.40 12.27
CA SER A 37 19.38 16.74 11.20
C SER A 37 18.65 15.49 10.70
N GLY A 38 18.00 14.75 11.60
CA GLY A 38 17.21 13.57 11.26
C GLY A 38 15.84 13.87 10.64
N LEU A 39 15.40 15.13 10.63
CA LEU A 39 14.06 15.50 10.16
C LEU A 39 13.85 15.15 8.68
N VAL A 40 14.87 15.37 7.84
CA VAL A 40 14.77 15.03 6.41
C VAL A 40 14.55 13.54 6.21
N THR A 41 15.33 12.69 6.89
CA THR A 41 15.19 11.23 6.82
C THR A 41 13.88 10.74 7.45
N ALA A 42 13.41 11.38 8.52
CA ALA A 42 12.15 11.02 9.16
C ALA A 42 10.93 11.24 8.24
N PHE A 43 11.03 12.16 7.27
CA PHE A 43 10.01 12.45 6.25
C PHE A 43 10.39 11.96 4.85
N ASP A 44 11.40 11.11 4.74
CA ASP A 44 11.71 10.44 3.47
C ASP A 44 10.71 9.30 3.24
N ILE A 45 10.14 9.21 2.04
CA ILE A 45 9.17 8.17 1.70
C ILE A 45 9.75 6.75 1.77
N ASP A 46 11.06 6.57 1.80
CA ASP A 46 11.67 5.24 1.95
C ASP A 46 11.87 4.82 3.41
N THR A 47 11.97 5.78 4.33
CA THR A 47 12.29 5.51 5.75
C THR A 47 11.27 6.02 6.76
N ALA A 48 10.33 6.88 6.36
CA ALA A 48 9.29 7.40 7.23
C ALA A 48 8.41 6.25 7.78
N VAL A 49 7.99 6.36 9.04
CA VAL A 49 7.17 5.37 9.74
C VAL A 49 6.06 6.06 10.51
N GLY A 50 4.95 5.36 10.77
CA GLY A 50 3.82 5.87 11.54
C GLY A 50 3.35 7.27 11.12
N VAL A 51 3.32 8.20 12.07
CA VAL A 51 2.77 9.55 11.89
C VAL A 51 3.50 10.36 10.81
N GLN A 52 4.81 10.19 10.66
CA GLN A 52 5.56 10.90 9.62
C GLN A 52 5.11 10.45 8.22
N LEU A 53 4.93 9.14 8.04
CA LEU A 53 4.42 8.57 6.79
C LEU A 53 2.97 9.00 6.53
N ASP A 54 2.16 9.12 7.58
CA ASP A 54 0.77 9.61 7.47
C ASP A 54 0.71 11.06 7.02
N ILE A 55 1.59 11.91 7.54
CA ILE A 55 1.72 13.30 7.09
C ILE A 55 2.06 13.34 5.60
N LEU A 56 3.02 12.53 5.13
CA LEU A 56 3.32 12.44 3.69
C LEU A 56 2.10 12.03 2.89
N GLY A 57 1.35 11.04 3.35
CA GLY A 57 0.14 10.58 2.68
C GLY A 57 -0.94 11.65 2.56
N LEU A 58 -1.10 12.53 3.56
CA LEU A 58 -2.00 13.69 3.47
C LEU A 58 -1.63 14.61 2.30
N TRP A 59 -0.33 14.86 2.07
CA TRP A 59 0.14 15.69 0.96
C TRP A 59 0.03 14.98 -0.40
N ILE A 60 0.25 13.66 -0.44
CA ILE A 60 0.14 12.84 -1.65
C ILE A 60 -1.34 12.60 -2.02
N GLY A 61 -2.26 12.75 -1.06
CA GLY A 61 -3.70 12.62 -1.24
C GLY A 61 -4.22 11.20 -1.04
N ARG A 62 -3.60 10.42 -0.16
CA ARG A 62 -4.08 9.07 0.22
C ARG A 62 -4.02 8.89 1.73
N SER A 63 -5.03 8.20 2.26
CA SER A 63 -5.14 7.86 3.68
C SER A 63 -4.68 6.42 3.91
N ARG A 64 -4.08 6.16 5.08
CA ARG A 64 -3.79 4.81 5.59
C ARG A 64 -5.06 4.03 5.91
N ILE A 65 -6.16 4.74 6.20
CA ILE A 65 -7.42 4.13 6.58
C ILE A 65 -8.15 3.71 5.31
N VAL A 66 -8.51 2.44 5.22
CA VAL A 66 -9.18 1.83 4.08
C VAL A 66 -10.48 1.21 4.55
N SER A 67 -11.55 1.46 3.82
CA SER A 67 -12.83 0.78 4.03
C SER A 67 -12.77 -0.62 3.43
N GLN A 68 -13.18 -1.63 4.18
CA GLN A 68 -13.28 -3.01 3.74
C GLN A 68 -14.67 -3.54 4.06
N PRO A 69 -15.34 -4.26 3.14
CA PRO A 69 -16.56 -4.98 3.46
C PRO A 69 -16.35 -5.91 4.65
N ILE A 70 -17.30 -5.97 5.57
CA ILE A 70 -17.22 -6.91 6.70
C ILE A 70 -17.54 -8.31 6.19
N SER A 71 -16.50 -9.12 5.97
CA SER A 71 -16.62 -10.53 5.62
C SER A 71 -16.40 -11.41 6.86
N GLY A 72 -17.08 -12.57 6.93
CA GLY A 72 -16.80 -13.55 7.98
C GLY A 72 -17.57 -13.36 9.29
N VAL A 73 -18.53 -12.43 9.33
CA VAL A 73 -19.31 -12.11 10.54
C VAL A 73 -20.80 -12.38 10.35
N TYR A 74 -21.34 -11.93 9.22
CA TYR A 74 -22.76 -12.09 8.92
C TYR A 74 -23.06 -13.44 8.27
N PHE A 75 -24.30 -13.88 8.45
CA PHE A 75 -24.84 -15.09 7.82
C PHE A 75 -24.61 -15.04 6.31
N SER A 76 -24.03 -16.13 5.78
CA SER A 76 -23.75 -16.27 4.35
C SER A 76 -24.02 -17.70 3.92
N TRP A 77 -24.66 -17.84 2.76
CA TRP A 77 -24.85 -19.15 2.15
C TRP A 77 -23.51 -19.72 1.71
N ASP A 78 -23.36 -21.04 1.85
CA ASP A 78 -22.19 -21.79 1.38
C ASP A 78 -20.84 -21.32 1.94
N THR A 79 -20.86 -20.63 3.09
CA THR A 79 -19.66 -20.21 3.81
C THR A 79 -19.52 -21.00 5.11
N ASP A 80 -18.41 -21.73 5.25
CA ASP A 80 -18.16 -22.55 6.44
C ASP A 80 -18.13 -21.69 7.71
N GLY A 81 -18.85 -22.12 8.74
CA GLY A 81 -18.98 -21.39 10.01
C GLY A 81 -19.94 -20.19 10.02
N LEU A 82 -20.59 -19.84 8.90
CA LEU A 82 -21.56 -18.73 8.81
C LEU A 82 -22.95 -19.17 8.30
N GLY A 83 -23.20 -20.48 8.28
CA GLY A 83 -24.47 -21.05 7.84
C GLY A 83 -25.58 -20.95 8.87
N TYR A 84 -26.62 -21.78 8.68
CA TYR A 84 -27.77 -21.84 9.58
C TYR A 84 -27.33 -22.10 11.02
N ASP A 85 -27.90 -21.33 11.95
CA ASP A 85 -27.61 -21.37 13.39
C ASP A 85 -26.12 -21.13 13.76
N GLN A 86 -25.31 -20.64 12.80
CA GLN A 86 -23.89 -20.33 13.00
C GLN A 86 -23.59 -18.84 12.75
N GLY A 87 -24.12 -18.26 11.66
CA GLY A 87 -23.91 -16.86 11.31
C GLY A 87 -24.88 -15.89 11.99
N ILE A 88 -24.45 -14.63 12.17
CA ILE A 88 -25.30 -13.55 12.69
C ILE A 88 -26.09 -12.94 11.54
N TRP A 89 -27.42 -12.84 11.67
CA TRP A 89 -28.23 -12.13 10.68
C TRP A 89 -27.92 -10.64 10.73
N GLN A 90 -27.52 -10.06 9.59
CA GLN A 90 -27.27 -8.63 9.49
C GLN A 90 -28.59 -7.85 9.65
N GLY A 91 -28.63 -6.98 10.66
CA GLY A 91 -29.77 -6.10 10.92
C GLY A 91 -29.76 -4.85 10.03
N PRO A 92 -30.89 -4.10 9.97
CA PRO A 92 -31.00 -2.89 9.15
C PRO A 92 -30.04 -1.74 9.49
N TYR A 93 -29.40 -1.80 10.67
CA TYR A 93 -28.46 -0.77 11.16
C TYR A 93 -27.05 -1.31 11.39
N ASP A 94 -26.81 -2.57 11.02
CA ASP A 94 -25.51 -3.18 11.14
C ASP A 94 -24.62 -2.75 9.95
N PRO A 95 -23.36 -2.38 10.20
CA PRO A 95 -22.50 -1.82 9.17
C PRO A 95 -22.14 -2.84 8.09
N ASP A 96 -22.22 -2.44 6.82
CA ASP A 96 -21.78 -3.27 5.68
C ASP A 96 -20.25 -3.30 5.51
N SER A 97 -19.55 -2.29 6.06
CA SER A 97 -18.10 -2.14 5.93
C SER A 97 -17.46 -1.68 7.25
N GLY A 98 -16.23 -2.14 7.47
CA GLY A 98 -15.35 -1.72 8.54
C GLY A 98 -14.18 -0.89 8.01
N TYR A 99 -13.47 -0.22 8.90
CA TYR A 99 -12.24 0.47 8.55
C TYR A 99 -11.05 -0.32 9.08
N THR A 100 -10.05 -0.51 8.23
CA THR A 100 -8.75 -1.06 8.63
C THR A 100 -7.65 -0.03 8.40
N THR A 101 -6.55 -0.15 9.14
CA THR A 101 -5.36 0.67 8.97
C THR A 101 -4.27 -0.15 8.30
N LEU A 102 -3.76 0.35 7.18
CA LEU A 102 -2.66 -0.28 6.49
C LEU A 102 -1.37 -0.23 7.33
N SER A 103 -0.58 -1.30 7.25
CA SER A 103 0.79 -1.33 7.75
C SER A 103 1.69 -0.32 7.01
N ASP A 104 2.78 0.11 7.63
CA ASP A 104 3.70 1.10 7.03
C ASP A 104 4.28 0.62 5.69
N GLU A 105 4.52 -0.68 5.55
CA GLU A 105 5.05 -1.29 4.33
C GLU A 105 4.04 -1.23 3.18
N THR A 106 2.82 -1.74 3.39
CA THR A 106 1.73 -1.67 2.40
C THR A 106 1.41 -0.22 2.04
N TYR A 107 1.32 0.65 3.06
CA TYR A 107 0.98 2.04 2.85
C TYR A 107 2.04 2.78 2.02
N ARG A 108 3.33 2.49 2.24
CA ARG A 108 4.42 3.07 1.44
C ARG A 108 4.30 2.72 -0.04
N ILE A 109 3.95 1.47 -0.36
CA ILE A 109 3.74 1.01 -1.74
C ILE A 109 2.62 1.84 -2.39
N ILE A 110 1.50 2.00 -1.70
CA ILE A 110 0.35 2.79 -2.19
C ILE A 110 0.72 4.26 -2.40
N LEU A 111 1.50 4.84 -1.50
CA LEU A 111 1.95 6.24 -1.63
C LEU A 111 2.90 6.42 -2.82
N LYS A 112 3.86 5.51 -3.00
CA LYS A 112 4.75 5.51 -4.18
C LYS A 112 3.96 5.36 -5.47
N ALA A 113 3.00 4.45 -5.48
CA ALA A 113 2.10 4.28 -6.61
C ALA A 113 1.32 5.55 -6.92
N LYS A 114 0.74 6.20 -5.91
CA LYS A 114 0.02 7.45 -6.11
C LYS A 114 0.91 8.56 -6.67
N ILE A 115 2.15 8.68 -6.19
CA ILE A 115 3.12 9.65 -6.74
C ILE A 115 3.40 9.35 -8.21
N ALA A 116 3.64 8.08 -8.55
CA ALA A 116 3.91 7.65 -9.91
C ALA A 116 2.73 7.97 -10.84
N ILE A 117 1.51 7.64 -10.41
CA ILE A 117 0.26 7.94 -11.11
C ILE A 117 0.06 9.46 -11.30
N ASN A 118 0.36 10.26 -10.28
CA ASN A 118 0.22 11.72 -10.37
C ASN A 118 1.20 12.35 -11.37
N ASN A 119 2.32 11.69 -11.67
CA ASN A 119 3.30 12.13 -12.67
C ASN A 119 3.01 11.59 -14.09
N TRP A 120 1.97 10.77 -14.26
CA TRP A 120 1.64 10.18 -15.55
C TRP A 120 1.15 11.24 -16.55
N ASP A 121 1.58 11.11 -17.80
CA ASP A 121 1.31 12.06 -18.89
C ASP A 121 0.04 11.74 -19.70
N GLY A 122 -0.70 10.69 -19.33
CA GLY A 122 -1.95 10.30 -19.97
C GLY A 122 -1.79 9.39 -21.19
N ARG A 123 -0.56 8.97 -21.53
CA ARG A 123 -0.31 8.06 -22.66
C ARG A 123 -0.36 6.60 -22.22
N ASN A 124 -0.86 5.72 -23.08
CA ASN A 124 -0.92 4.29 -22.76
C ASN A 124 0.49 3.68 -22.58
N ASP A 125 1.41 3.99 -23.49
CA ASP A 125 2.78 3.41 -23.48
C ASP A 125 3.62 3.80 -22.25
N SER A 126 3.32 4.93 -21.60
CA SER A 126 4.06 5.41 -20.42
C SER A 126 3.55 4.82 -19.11
N LEU A 127 2.37 4.20 -19.11
CA LEU A 127 1.68 3.77 -17.90
C LEU A 127 2.21 2.43 -17.31
N PRO A 128 2.49 1.38 -18.11
CA PRO A 128 3.08 0.15 -17.60
C PRO A 128 4.34 0.35 -16.75
N PRO A 129 5.39 1.08 -17.22
CA PRO A 129 6.61 1.24 -16.41
C PRO A 129 6.38 2.03 -15.11
N ILE A 130 5.37 2.91 -15.07
CA ILE A 130 4.98 3.67 -13.88
C ILE A 130 4.32 2.74 -12.85
N LEU A 131 3.43 1.85 -13.31
CA LEU A 131 2.76 0.88 -12.45
C LEU A 131 3.72 -0.21 -11.96
N ASP A 132 4.59 -0.73 -12.82
CA ASP A 132 5.60 -1.73 -12.44
C ASP A 132 6.58 -1.17 -11.40
N ALA A 133 7.03 0.08 -11.55
CA ALA A 133 7.89 0.73 -10.55
C ALA A 133 7.16 0.96 -9.23
N ALA A 134 5.85 1.21 -9.28
CA ALA A 134 5.00 1.45 -8.14
C ALA A 134 4.67 0.18 -7.34
N THR A 135 4.45 -0.94 -8.03
CA THR A 135 4.15 -2.24 -7.43
C THR A 135 5.39 -3.12 -7.26
N ALA A 136 6.58 -2.58 -7.54
CA ALA A 136 7.82 -3.31 -7.34
C ALA A 136 7.96 -3.81 -5.89
N GLY A 137 8.11 -5.13 -5.73
CA GLY A 137 8.25 -5.78 -4.42
C GLY A 137 6.93 -6.00 -3.67
N SER A 138 5.77 -5.69 -4.27
CA SER A 138 4.47 -5.97 -3.66
C SER A 138 3.95 -7.39 -3.94
N GLY A 139 4.66 -8.16 -4.78
CA GLY A 139 4.20 -9.45 -5.28
C GLY A 139 3.06 -9.34 -6.32
N LEU A 140 2.77 -8.13 -6.81
CA LEU A 140 1.75 -7.86 -7.82
C LEU A 140 2.33 -7.10 -9.02
N ARG A 141 1.79 -7.39 -10.19
CA ARG A 141 1.90 -6.58 -11.40
C ARG A 141 0.53 -6.11 -11.82
N MET A 142 0.48 -4.92 -12.40
CA MET A 142 -0.77 -4.33 -12.88
C MET A 142 -0.64 -4.02 -14.35
N GLN A 143 -1.66 -4.39 -15.12
CA GLN A 143 -1.76 -4.04 -16.53
C GLN A 143 -3.08 -3.33 -16.77
N ILE A 144 -3.08 -2.32 -17.63
CA ILE A 144 -4.30 -1.65 -18.04
C ILE A 144 -4.61 -2.07 -19.47
N VAL A 145 -5.84 -2.51 -19.68
CA VAL A 145 -6.37 -2.92 -20.97
C VAL A 145 -7.33 -1.84 -21.44
N ASP A 146 -7.01 -1.26 -22.60
CA ASP A 146 -7.89 -0.34 -23.29
C ASP A 146 -8.86 -1.13 -24.18
N ASN A 147 -10.15 -1.04 -23.87
CA ASN A 147 -11.20 -1.74 -24.59
C ASN A 147 -11.59 -1.03 -25.91
N GLN A 148 -10.96 0.11 -26.22
CA GLN A 148 -11.18 0.93 -27.43
C GLN A 148 -12.60 1.49 -27.58
N ASP A 149 -13.40 1.47 -26.52
CA ASP A 149 -14.77 1.96 -26.46
C ASP A 149 -14.94 3.07 -25.39
N MET A 150 -13.85 3.78 -25.09
CA MET A 150 -13.72 4.74 -23.98
C MET A 150 -13.86 4.09 -22.59
N THR A 151 -13.64 2.78 -22.49
CA THR A 151 -13.54 2.06 -21.22
C THR A 151 -12.16 1.42 -21.07
N ILE A 152 -11.68 1.33 -19.83
CA ILE A 152 -10.45 0.60 -19.50
C ILE A 152 -10.74 -0.42 -18.42
N SER A 153 -10.04 -1.56 -18.50
CA SER A 153 -10.01 -2.59 -17.47
C SER A 153 -8.63 -2.62 -16.84
N VAL A 154 -8.56 -2.92 -15.55
CA VAL A 154 -7.30 -3.08 -14.82
C VAL A 154 -7.13 -4.55 -14.52
N TRP A 155 -6.04 -5.15 -14.95
CA TRP A 155 -5.68 -6.52 -14.62
C TRP A 155 -4.61 -6.53 -13.55
N VAL A 156 -4.79 -7.38 -12.55
CA VAL A 156 -3.83 -7.57 -11.46
C VAL A 156 -3.33 -9.00 -11.53
N PHE A 157 -2.01 -9.13 -11.61
CA PHE A 157 -1.32 -10.42 -11.71
C PHE A 157 -0.47 -10.62 -10.47
N PRO A 158 -0.73 -11.63 -9.64
CA PRO A 158 0.20 -12.02 -8.59
C PRO A 158 1.46 -12.64 -9.19
N GLU A 159 2.60 -12.53 -8.49
CA GLU A 159 3.84 -13.18 -8.91
C GLU A 159 3.75 -14.71 -8.79
N THR A 160 3.14 -15.20 -7.71
CA THR A 160 2.92 -16.62 -7.44
C THR A 160 1.44 -16.96 -7.46
N ASP A 161 0.69 -16.46 -6.48
CA ASP A 161 -0.74 -16.70 -6.30
C ASP A 161 -1.37 -15.52 -5.56
N ILE A 162 -2.66 -15.27 -5.77
CA ILE A 162 -3.40 -14.19 -5.12
C ILE A 162 -3.47 -14.37 -3.60
N SER A 163 -3.38 -15.60 -3.10
CA SER A 163 -3.37 -15.92 -1.66
C SER A 163 -2.10 -15.49 -0.95
N ASP A 164 -0.98 -15.31 -1.67
CA ASP A 164 0.29 -14.84 -1.11
C ASP A 164 0.33 -13.30 -0.98
N VAL A 165 -0.62 -12.60 -1.60
CA VAL A 165 -0.68 -11.14 -1.64
C VAL A 165 -1.30 -10.60 -0.35
N SER A 166 -0.73 -9.52 0.17
CA SER A 166 -1.27 -8.85 1.36
C SER A 166 -2.74 -8.45 1.16
N LEU A 167 -3.62 -8.91 2.05
CA LEU A 167 -5.04 -8.56 2.08
C LEU A 167 -5.26 -7.05 2.20
N GLU A 168 -4.36 -6.35 2.89
CA GLU A 168 -4.35 -4.89 3.00
C GLU A 168 -4.19 -4.22 1.63
N LEU A 169 -3.30 -4.74 0.80
CA LEU A 169 -3.04 -4.22 -0.54
C LEU A 169 -4.20 -4.52 -1.49
N ILE A 170 -4.74 -5.74 -1.43
CA ILE A 170 -5.94 -6.13 -2.19
C ILE A 170 -7.10 -5.18 -1.87
N ALA A 171 -7.34 -4.89 -0.60
CA ALA A 171 -8.39 -3.96 -0.21
C ALA A 171 -8.16 -2.53 -0.70
N ALA A 172 -6.92 -2.04 -0.67
CA ALA A 172 -6.59 -0.74 -1.23
C ALA A 172 -6.84 -0.69 -2.74
N ILE A 173 -6.54 -1.79 -3.46
CA ILE A 173 -6.84 -1.92 -4.89
C ILE A 173 -8.35 -1.90 -5.13
N LYS A 174 -9.12 -2.67 -4.36
CA LYS A 174 -10.59 -2.70 -4.44
C LYS A 174 -11.17 -1.30 -4.27
N GLN A 175 -10.70 -0.54 -3.28
CA GLN A 175 -11.10 0.86 -3.03
C GLN A 175 -10.59 1.86 -4.09
N GLY A 176 -9.99 1.38 -5.19
CA GLY A 176 -9.53 2.21 -6.30
C GLY A 176 -8.33 3.09 -5.97
N TYR A 177 -7.53 2.75 -4.95
CA TYR A 177 -6.38 3.58 -4.58
C TYR A 177 -5.30 3.59 -5.66
N LEU A 178 -5.22 2.50 -6.44
CA LEU A 178 -4.30 2.33 -7.55
C LEU A 178 -4.94 2.55 -8.94
N THR A 179 -6.20 2.99 -9.00
CA THR A 179 -6.88 3.22 -10.28
C THR A 179 -6.30 4.42 -11.01
N VAL A 180 -5.99 4.23 -12.29
CA VAL A 180 -5.49 5.27 -13.20
C VAL A 180 -6.43 5.36 -14.37
N LYS A 181 -6.84 6.57 -14.75
CA LYS A 181 -7.63 6.78 -15.95
C LYS A 181 -7.40 8.17 -16.53
N SER A 182 -7.49 8.27 -17.85
CA SER A 182 -7.56 9.54 -18.54
C SER A 182 -8.91 10.22 -18.30
N ALA A 183 -8.94 11.56 -18.43
CA ALA A 183 -10.19 12.31 -18.35
C ALA A 183 -11.16 11.86 -19.45
N GLY A 184 -12.43 11.66 -19.11
CA GLY A 184 -13.46 11.20 -20.05
C GLY A 184 -13.50 9.69 -20.31
N VAL A 185 -12.50 8.93 -19.87
CA VAL A 185 -12.48 7.46 -19.95
C VAL A 185 -13.13 6.87 -18.70
N TRP A 186 -13.96 5.86 -18.89
CA TRP A 186 -14.57 5.09 -17.81
C TRP A 186 -13.65 3.93 -17.41
N ALA A 187 -13.46 3.70 -16.11
CA ALA A 187 -12.52 2.70 -15.59
C ALA A 187 -13.20 1.75 -14.59
N GLY A 188 -14.51 1.54 -14.76
CA GLY A 188 -15.36 0.89 -13.75
C GLY A 188 -15.93 1.87 -12.72
N ASP A 189 -16.57 1.32 -11.69
CA ASP A 189 -17.13 2.10 -10.59
C ASP A 189 -16.02 2.61 -9.66
N VAL A 190 -16.28 3.74 -8.99
CA VAL A 190 -15.29 4.40 -8.12
C VAL A 190 -14.88 3.50 -6.93
N GLU A 191 -15.77 2.60 -6.50
CA GLU A 191 -15.55 1.67 -5.38
C GLU A 191 -15.12 0.26 -5.81
N THR A 192 -15.22 -0.07 -7.11
CA THR A 192 -14.80 -1.34 -7.69
C THR A 192 -14.41 -1.08 -9.15
N PRO A 193 -13.13 -0.76 -9.42
CA PRO A 193 -12.64 -0.90 -10.77
C PRO A 193 -12.90 -2.35 -11.19
N SER A 194 -13.14 -2.61 -12.48
CA SER A 194 -13.23 -3.99 -12.99
C SER A 194 -11.83 -4.61 -12.94
N VAL A 195 -11.39 -4.96 -11.73
CA VAL A 195 -10.09 -5.51 -11.44
C VAL A 195 -10.20 -7.02 -11.59
N GLU A 196 -9.58 -7.54 -12.63
CA GLU A 196 -9.55 -8.97 -12.91
C GLU A 196 -8.22 -9.56 -12.45
N THR A 197 -8.28 -10.71 -11.79
CA THR A 197 -7.11 -11.52 -11.40
C THR A 197 -7.33 -12.97 -11.84
N PRO A 198 -6.27 -13.72 -12.16
CA PRO A 198 -6.37 -15.17 -12.31
C PRO A 198 -6.94 -15.80 -11.04
N SER A 199 -7.83 -16.79 -11.17
CA SER A 199 -8.44 -17.48 -10.02
C SER A 199 -7.44 -18.32 -9.23
N GLU A 200 -6.39 -18.81 -9.89
CA GLU A 200 -5.27 -19.55 -9.32
C GLU A 200 -3.99 -19.20 -10.09
N GLY A 201 -2.84 -19.18 -9.41
CA GLY A 201 -1.56 -18.89 -10.05
C GLY A 201 -1.45 -17.44 -10.57
N SER A 202 -0.59 -17.24 -11.58
CA SER A 202 -0.19 -15.91 -12.05
C SER A 202 -0.57 -15.57 -13.49
N LYS A 203 -1.27 -16.46 -14.22
CA LYS A 203 -1.63 -16.27 -15.63
C LYS A 203 -3.10 -16.55 -15.91
N PHE A 204 -3.70 -15.76 -16.79
CA PHE A 204 -5.03 -16.04 -17.34
C PHE A 204 -5.01 -17.21 -18.33
N PHE A 205 -6.11 -17.95 -18.41
CA PHE A 205 -6.32 -18.96 -19.42
C PHE A 205 -6.61 -18.31 -20.78
N GLY A 206 -5.92 -18.77 -21.82
CA GLY A 206 -6.16 -18.33 -23.20
C GLY A 206 -5.91 -19.43 -24.23
N PHE A 207 -6.58 -19.31 -25.36
CA PHE A 207 -6.37 -20.18 -26.51
C PHE A 207 -5.34 -19.56 -27.46
N ASP A 208 -4.42 -20.39 -27.96
CA ASP A 208 -3.45 -20.02 -28.99
C ASP A 208 -2.57 -18.81 -28.64
N MET A 209 -2.38 -18.57 -27.33
CA MET A 209 -1.54 -17.52 -26.77
C MET A 209 -0.73 -18.10 -25.60
N ASP A 210 0.59 -17.88 -25.63
CA ASP A 210 1.51 -18.21 -24.53
C ASP A 210 2.48 -17.04 -24.33
N ASN A 211 2.26 -16.29 -23.26
CA ASN A 211 3.10 -15.15 -22.89
C ASN A 211 3.21 -15.04 -21.36
N GLU A 212 3.72 -13.91 -20.85
CA GLU A 212 3.90 -13.72 -19.42
C GLU A 212 2.59 -13.60 -18.62
N TYR A 213 1.48 -13.25 -19.27
CA TYR A 213 0.16 -13.02 -18.67
C TYR A 213 -0.87 -14.11 -18.98
N ILE A 214 -0.71 -14.84 -20.09
CA ILE A 214 -1.68 -15.79 -20.62
C ILE A 214 -1.00 -17.13 -20.86
N GLY A 215 -1.64 -18.21 -20.41
CA GLY A 215 -1.22 -19.59 -20.61
C GLY A 215 -2.37 -20.50 -21.06
N GLY A 216 -2.02 -21.65 -21.63
CA GLY A 216 -3.00 -22.66 -22.07
C GLY A 216 -3.51 -23.56 -20.94
N PHE A 217 -3.99 -24.74 -21.31
CA PHE A 217 -4.45 -25.76 -20.36
C PHE A 217 -3.37 -26.09 -19.31
N ASP A 218 -3.82 -26.34 -18.08
CA ASP A 218 -3.01 -26.68 -16.90
C ASP A 218 -2.01 -25.60 -16.45
N VAL A 219 -1.99 -24.43 -17.12
CA VAL A 219 -1.08 -23.32 -16.80
C VAL A 219 -1.84 -22.02 -16.53
N GLY A 220 -2.83 -21.69 -17.35
CA GLY A 220 -3.65 -20.49 -17.17
C GLY A 220 -4.94 -20.79 -16.38
N ALA A 221 -5.39 -19.80 -15.61
CA ALA A 221 -6.62 -19.86 -14.82
C ALA A 221 -7.71 -18.90 -15.32
N TRP A 222 -8.97 -19.18 -15.00
CA TRP A 222 -10.07 -18.28 -15.38
C TRP A 222 -9.99 -16.97 -14.61
N GLY A 223 -10.46 -15.88 -15.23
CA GLY A 223 -10.51 -14.59 -14.57
C GLY A 223 -11.62 -14.51 -13.52
N THR A 224 -11.29 -13.95 -12.36
CA THR A 224 -12.25 -13.57 -11.33
C THR A 224 -12.12 -12.07 -11.05
N ILE A 225 -13.24 -11.46 -10.67
CA ILE A 225 -13.26 -10.08 -10.18
C ILE A 225 -12.77 -10.11 -8.72
N LEU A 226 -11.89 -9.18 -8.37
CA LEU A 226 -11.41 -9.00 -7.01
C LEU A 226 -12.49 -8.42 -6.09
#